data_AF-A0A327ZJJ2-F1
#
_entry.id   AF-A0A327ZJJ2-F1
#
_cell.length_a   1.000
_cell.length_b   1.000
_cell.length_c   1.000
_cell.angle_alpha   90.00
_cell.angle_beta   90.00
_cell.angle_gamma   90.00
#
_symmetry.space_group_name_H-M   'P 1'
#
loop_
_entity.id
_entity.type
_entity.pdbx_description
1 polymer ?
#
loop_
_entity_poly.entity_id
_entity_poly.type
_entity_poly.pdbx_seq_one_letter_code
_entity_poly.pdbx_strand_id
1 'polypeptide(L)'
;MSSGRHEHAIAPPELPRREPYRTWPGALAVLAVILVYLGIVIVIDDHTPTDLEPVAAGKPLAVGAVLTVVPEDGYALDVSDSSPDPDKPSTQLVGPTGNFLISVNSWNGTLAQLVEREKDEFTAYADARPLGDDATFTAPGLSGTSFSLLLDNGKQARAWISVDETAKRSIVISAASPSEVFRQALPHAQAMVDSVRVEAQR
;
A
#
# COMPACT_ATOMS: atom_id res chain seq x y z
N MET A 1 -11.73 -67.37 -72.93
CA MET A 1 -12.63 -66.67 -71.99
C MET A 1 -12.16 -66.96 -70.57
N SER A 2 -11.54 -65.99 -69.91
CA SER A 2 -11.39 -65.98 -68.45
C SER A 2 -11.30 -64.52 -68.01
N SER A 3 -12.26 -64.13 -67.17
CA SER A 3 -12.55 -62.77 -66.78
C SER A 3 -11.82 -62.45 -65.48
N GLY A 4 -10.83 -61.55 -65.54
CA GLY A 4 -10.15 -61.00 -64.37
C GLY A 4 -10.97 -59.88 -63.76
N ARG A 5 -11.68 -60.18 -62.68
CA ARG A 5 -12.43 -59.22 -61.86
C ARG A 5 -11.43 -58.39 -61.06
N HIS A 6 -11.22 -57.13 -61.44
CA HIS A 6 -10.44 -56.18 -60.63
C HIS A 6 -11.29 -55.67 -59.47
N GLU A 7 -10.87 -56.01 -58.25
CA GLU A 7 -11.41 -55.47 -57.01
C GLU A 7 -10.85 -54.04 -56.83
N HIS A 8 -11.72 -53.04 -56.87
CA HIS A 8 -11.38 -51.68 -56.47
C HIS A 8 -11.44 -51.57 -54.94
N ALA A 9 -10.27 -51.61 -54.30
CA ALA A 9 -10.11 -51.21 -52.91
C ALA A 9 -10.23 -49.68 -52.80
N ILE A 10 -11.23 -49.20 -52.05
CA ILE A 10 -11.40 -47.77 -51.71
C ILE A 10 -10.50 -47.49 -50.50
N ALA A 11 -9.51 -46.62 -50.66
CA ALA A 11 -8.65 -46.17 -49.57
C ALA A 11 -9.43 -45.28 -48.57
N PRO A 12 -9.15 -45.34 -47.26
CA PRO A 12 -9.81 -44.50 -46.27
C PRO A 12 -9.39 -43.02 -46.41
N PRO A 13 -10.27 -42.07 -46.04
CA PRO A 13 -9.97 -40.64 -46.14
C PRO A 13 -8.81 -40.25 -45.22
N GLU A 14 -7.82 -39.52 -45.76
CA GLU A 14 -6.70 -38.97 -44.99
C GLU A 14 -7.20 -37.97 -43.94
N LEU A 15 -6.70 -38.11 -42.70
CA LEU A 15 -6.97 -37.14 -41.64
C LEU A 15 -6.26 -35.81 -41.96
N PRO A 16 -6.90 -34.64 -41.71
CA PRO A 16 -6.30 -33.35 -41.99
C PRO A 16 -5.01 -33.16 -41.19
N ARG A 17 -3.92 -32.80 -41.89
CA ARG A 17 -2.63 -32.46 -41.27
C ARG A 17 -2.82 -31.29 -40.31
N ARG A 18 -2.36 -31.45 -39.06
CA ARG A 18 -2.26 -30.35 -38.10
C ARG A 18 -1.20 -29.37 -38.59
N GLU A 19 -1.62 -28.22 -39.10
CA GLU A 19 -0.71 -27.10 -39.35
C GLU A 19 -0.17 -26.60 -38.00
N PRO A 20 1.15 -26.44 -37.83
CA PRO A 20 1.72 -25.91 -36.60
C PRO A 20 1.31 -24.45 -36.44
N TYR A 21 0.41 -24.19 -35.49
CA TYR A 21 -0.07 -22.86 -35.14
C TYR A 21 1.11 -22.04 -34.58
N ARG A 22 1.70 -21.15 -35.39
CA ARG A 22 2.79 -20.24 -34.98
C ARG A 22 2.20 -19.06 -34.21
N THR A 23 1.86 -19.28 -32.93
CA THR A 23 1.35 -18.23 -32.01
C THR A 23 2.46 -17.32 -31.44
N TRP A 24 3.72 -17.70 -31.62
CA TRP A 24 4.87 -16.99 -31.03
C TRP A 24 5.00 -15.50 -31.40
N PRO A 25 4.65 -15.03 -32.63
CA PRO A 25 4.76 -13.61 -32.95
C PRO A 25 3.69 -12.77 -32.24
N GLY A 26 2.47 -13.32 -32.11
CA GLY A 26 1.38 -12.68 -31.39
C GLY A 26 1.67 -12.57 -29.90
N ALA A 27 2.24 -13.62 -29.30
CA ALA A 27 2.66 -13.59 -27.90
C ALA A 27 3.76 -12.55 -27.62
N LEU A 28 4.72 -12.38 -28.54
CA LEU A 28 5.75 -11.34 -28.43
C LEU A 28 5.18 -9.92 -28.55
N ALA A 29 4.22 -9.71 -29.45
CA ALA A 29 3.55 -8.42 -29.57
C ALA A 29 2.79 -8.04 -28.29
N VAL A 30 2.08 -9.00 -27.69
CA VAL A 30 1.39 -8.80 -26.40
C VAL A 30 2.40 -8.51 -25.28
N LEU A 31 3.50 -9.26 -25.21
CA LEU A 31 4.55 -9.02 -24.22
C LEU A 31 5.17 -7.62 -24.36
N ALA A 32 5.45 -7.18 -25.60
CA ALA A 32 5.98 -5.86 -25.86
C ALA A 32 5.02 -4.74 -25.41
N VAL A 33 3.72 -4.90 -25.65
CA VAL A 33 2.71 -3.95 -25.17
C VAL A 33 2.67 -3.90 -23.64
N ILE A 34 2.74 -5.05 -22.96
CA ILE A 34 2.78 -5.11 -21.49
C ILE A 34 4.04 -4.40 -20.97
N LEU A 35 5.21 -4.66 -21.55
CA LEU A 35 6.46 -4.03 -21.13
C LEU A 35 6.45 -2.52 -21.36
N VAL A 36 5.88 -2.04 -22.47
CA VAL A 36 5.72 -0.60 -22.74
C VAL A 36 4.74 0.02 -21.74
N TYR A 37 3.61 -0.64 -21.48
CA TYR A 37 2.62 -0.14 -20.52
C TYR A 37 3.21 -0.05 -19.11
N LEU A 38 3.86 -1.10 -18.63
CA LEU A 38 4.53 -1.11 -17.33
C LEU A 38 5.67 -0.09 -17.27
N GLY A 39 6.46 0.05 -18.34
CA GLY A 39 7.53 1.05 -18.42
C GLY A 39 7.00 2.48 -18.35
N ILE A 40 5.88 2.78 -19.02
CA ILE A 40 5.21 4.09 -18.94
C ILE A 40 4.68 4.34 -17.53
N VAL A 41 4.06 3.34 -16.88
CA VAL A 41 3.55 3.47 -15.51
C VAL A 41 4.70 3.76 -14.53
N ILE A 42 5.80 3.01 -14.59
CA ILE A 42 6.96 3.21 -13.71
C ILE A 42 7.58 4.59 -13.93
N VAL A 43 7.72 5.04 -15.18
CA VAL A 43 8.28 6.37 -15.48
C VAL A 43 7.36 7.49 -15.02
N ILE A 44 6.03 7.33 -15.12
CA ILE A 44 5.08 8.32 -14.60
C ILE A 44 5.13 8.35 -13.07
N ASP A 45 5.18 7.19 -12.40
CA ASP A 45 5.30 7.08 -10.95
C ASP A 45 6.58 7.76 -10.43
N ASP A 46 7.71 7.54 -11.14
CA ASP A 46 9.02 8.10 -10.78
C ASP A 46 9.20 9.58 -11.20
N HIS A 47 8.31 10.13 -12.04
CA HIS A 47 8.40 11.53 -12.54
C HIS A 47 7.18 12.39 -12.24
N THR A 48 6.17 11.88 -11.53
CA THR A 48 5.10 12.74 -11.01
C THR A 48 5.72 13.59 -9.91
N PRO A 49 5.80 14.93 -10.07
CA PRO A 49 6.28 15.78 -9.01
C PRO A 49 5.39 15.54 -7.79
N THR A 50 5.99 15.07 -6.71
CA THR A 50 5.31 14.99 -5.43
C THR A 50 4.80 16.40 -5.12
N ASP A 51 3.48 16.61 -5.03
CA ASP A 51 2.90 17.92 -4.71
C ASP A 51 3.15 18.20 -3.22
N LEU A 52 4.42 18.48 -2.90
CA LEU A 52 4.92 18.70 -1.55
C LEU A 52 4.63 20.15 -1.16
N GLU A 53 3.63 20.32 -0.31
CA GLU A 53 3.32 21.60 0.30
C GLU A 53 4.13 21.75 1.60
N PRO A 54 4.92 22.82 1.75
CA PRO A 54 5.66 23.06 3.00
C PRO A 54 4.69 23.24 4.17
N VAL A 55 4.84 22.43 5.22
CA VAL A 55 4.11 22.63 6.47
C VAL A 55 4.95 23.43 7.46
N ALA A 56 4.32 24.35 8.17
CA ALA A 56 4.99 25.10 9.21
C ALA A 56 5.28 24.17 10.40
N ALA A 57 6.54 23.78 10.56
CA ALA A 57 6.94 22.91 11.65
C ALA A 57 6.57 23.49 13.02
N GLY A 58 6.26 22.61 13.97
CA GLY A 58 5.80 23.00 15.31
C GLY A 58 4.39 23.57 15.36
N LYS A 59 3.67 23.69 14.23
CA LYS A 59 2.25 24.06 14.21
C LYS A 59 1.35 22.83 14.04
N PRO A 60 0.18 22.79 14.71
CA PRO A 60 -0.80 21.76 14.46
C PRO A 60 -1.29 21.78 13.01
N LEU A 61 -1.19 20.63 12.35
CA LEU A 61 -1.78 20.30 11.07
C LEU A 61 -3.04 19.47 11.32
N ALA A 62 -4.15 19.85 10.70
CA ALA A 62 -5.41 19.11 10.81
C ALA A 62 -5.43 17.92 9.86
N VAL A 63 -5.88 16.77 10.36
CA VAL A 63 -6.18 15.57 9.57
C VAL A 63 -7.70 15.41 9.57
N GLY A 64 -8.33 15.95 8.53
CA GLY A 64 -9.78 16.14 8.49
C GLY A 64 -10.31 16.98 9.66
N ALA A 65 -11.56 16.74 10.05
CA ALA A 65 -12.19 17.41 11.21
C ALA A 65 -11.97 16.66 12.54
N VAL A 66 -10.99 15.75 12.57
CA VAL A 66 -11.03 14.60 13.47
C VAL A 66 -9.85 14.60 14.46
N LEU A 67 -8.66 14.94 13.98
CA LEU A 67 -7.48 15.05 14.81
C LEU A 67 -6.53 16.10 14.26
N THR A 68 -5.60 16.53 15.11
CA THR A 68 -4.45 17.35 14.71
C THR A 68 -3.16 16.62 15.06
N VAL A 69 -2.11 16.90 14.30
CA VAL A 69 -0.74 16.40 14.50
C VAL A 69 0.23 17.58 14.39
N VAL A 70 1.33 17.58 15.12
CA VAL A 70 2.40 18.56 14.94
C VAL A 70 3.55 17.91 14.17
N PRO A 71 3.78 18.29 12.91
CA PRO A 71 4.92 17.78 12.14
C PRO A 71 6.26 18.23 12.75
N GLU A 72 7.24 17.33 12.73
CA GLU A 72 8.64 17.64 13.02
C GLU A 72 9.25 18.57 11.96
N ASP A 73 10.36 19.21 12.30
CA ASP A 73 11.08 20.10 11.39
C ASP A 73 11.50 19.38 10.09
N GLY A 74 11.24 20.02 8.95
CA GLY A 74 11.65 19.53 7.63
C GLY A 74 10.68 18.54 6.97
N TYR A 75 9.56 18.23 7.60
CA TYR A 75 8.46 17.53 6.94
C TYR A 75 7.65 18.47 6.03
N ALA A 76 7.14 17.92 4.94
CA ALA A 76 6.22 18.56 4.00
C ALA A 76 4.96 17.68 3.85
N LEU A 77 3.83 18.30 3.55
CA LEU A 77 2.59 17.60 3.22
C LEU A 77 2.67 17.09 1.77
N ASP A 78 2.52 15.80 1.58
CA ASP A 78 2.33 15.21 0.25
C ASP A 78 0.84 15.26 -0.09
N VAL A 79 0.46 16.24 -0.90
CA VAL A 79 -0.95 16.47 -1.25
C VAL A 79 -1.47 15.37 -2.18
N SER A 80 -0.60 14.74 -2.97
CA SER A 80 -0.97 13.68 -3.91
C SER A 80 -1.39 12.40 -3.19
N ASP A 81 -0.71 12.08 -2.07
CA ASP A 81 -0.99 10.89 -1.24
C ASP A 81 -1.89 11.18 -0.02
N SER A 82 -2.29 12.44 0.17
CA SER A 82 -3.25 12.85 1.20
C SER A 82 -4.67 12.89 0.66
N SER A 83 -5.64 12.45 1.47
CA SER A 83 -7.05 12.50 1.11
C SER A 83 -7.79 13.51 2.00
N PRO A 84 -8.37 14.58 1.42
CA PRO A 84 -9.22 15.51 2.16
C PRO A 84 -10.65 15.00 2.35
N ASP A 85 -10.94 13.74 1.98
CA ASP A 85 -12.27 13.14 2.09
C ASP A 85 -12.75 13.20 3.56
N PRO A 86 -13.88 13.85 3.87
CA PRO A 86 -14.36 14.00 5.23
C PRO A 86 -14.71 12.65 5.90
N ASP A 87 -15.04 11.62 5.13
CA ASP A 87 -15.43 10.30 5.65
C ASP A 87 -14.21 9.38 5.89
N LYS A 88 -13.10 9.65 5.22
CA LYS A 88 -11.86 8.88 5.31
C LYS A 88 -10.61 9.75 5.14
N PRO A 89 -10.40 10.77 6.01
CA PRO A 89 -9.32 11.71 5.80
C PRO A 89 -7.98 11.02 6.05
N SER A 90 -7.02 11.32 5.18
CA SER A 90 -5.63 10.89 5.34
C SER A 90 -4.67 12.04 5.09
N THR A 91 -3.51 11.96 5.72
CA THR A 91 -2.44 12.95 5.62
C THR A 91 -1.11 12.23 5.57
N GLN A 92 -0.42 12.39 4.44
CA GLN A 92 0.92 11.88 4.20
C GLN A 92 1.92 13.02 4.40
N LEU A 93 2.87 12.83 5.30
CA LEU A 93 3.99 13.74 5.51
C LEU A 93 5.28 13.08 5.01
N VAL A 94 6.07 13.81 4.25
CA VAL A 94 7.37 13.36 3.73
C VAL A 94 8.45 14.28 4.27
N GLY A 95 9.47 13.71 4.89
CA GLY A 95 10.54 14.46 5.54
C GLY A 95 11.89 13.75 5.52
N PRO A 96 12.90 14.33 6.18
CA PRO A 96 14.29 13.85 6.14
C PRO A 96 14.46 12.44 6.74
N THR A 97 13.59 12.08 7.69
CA THR A 97 13.64 10.80 8.39
C THR A 97 12.73 9.73 7.78
N GLY A 98 11.99 10.04 6.70
CA GLY A 98 11.08 9.12 6.03
C GLY A 98 9.69 9.69 5.84
N ASN A 99 8.71 8.82 5.63
CA ASN A 99 7.31 9.20 5.50
C ASN A 99 6.52 8.90 6.78
N PHE A 100 5.42 9.63 6.96
CA PHE A 100 4.51 9.51 8.08
C PHE A 100 3.08 9.68 7.58
N LEU A 101 2.33 8.59 7.56
CA LEU A 101 0.94 8.53 7.13
C LEU A 101 0.02 8.49 8.34
N ILE A 102 -1.01 9.33 8.35
CA ILE A 102 -2.14 9.19 9.25
C ILE A 102 -3.38 8.97 8.41
N SER A 103 -4.15 7.94 8.72
CA SER A 103 -5.43 7.64 8.08
C SER A 103 -6.50 7.44 9.12
N VAL A 104 -7.65 8.08 8.92
CA VAL A 104 -8.86 7.87 9.72
C VAL A 104 -9.89 7.18 8.84
N ASN A 105 -10.52 6.12 9.33
CA ASN A 105 -11.55 5.40 8.60
C ASN A 105 -12.73 5.06 9.50
N SER A 106 -13.89 4.79 8.89
CA SER A 106 -14.99 4.16 9.62
C SER A 106 -14.64 2.70 9.97
N TRP A 107 -14.95 2.29 11.20
CA TRP A 107 -14.65 0.95 11.69
C TRP A 107 -15.67 0.50 12.73
N ASN A 108 -16.28 -0.67 12.52
CA ASN A 108 -17.26 -1.26 13.43
C ASN A 108 -16.73 -2.49 14.18
N GLY A 109 -15.48 -2.89 13.93
CA GLY A 109 -14.84 -4.03 14.59
C GLY A 109 -14.08 -3.64 15.85
N THR A 110 -13.42 -4.61 16.46
CA THR A 110 -12.54 -4.38 17.62
C THR A 110 -11.15 -3.92 17.20
N LEU A 111 -10.35 -3.43 18.16
CA LEU A 111 -8.93 -3.14 17.93
C LEU A 111 -8.16 -4.37 17.43
N ALA A 112 -8.38 -5.55 18.02
CA ALA A 112 -7.68 -6.76 17.62
C ALA A 112 -7.98 -7.15 16.16
N GLN A 113 -9.25 -7.07 15.76
CA GLN A 113 -9.66 -7.33 14.38
C GLN A 113 -9.02 -6.35 13.39
N LEU A 114 -8.88 -5.08 13.78
CA LEU A 114 -8.20 -4.11 12.93
C LEU A 114 -6.71 -4.39 12.82
N VAL A 115 -6.04 -4.70 13.93
CA VAL A 115 -4.60 -5.04 13.91
C VAL A 115 -4.32 -6.23 13.00
N GLU A 116 -5.14 -7.28 13.08
CA GLU A 116 -5.04 -8.43 12.18
C GLU A 116 -5.26 -8.02 10.72
N ARG A 117 -6.34 -7.27 10.44
CA ARG A 117 -6.61 -6.76 9.09
C ARG A 117 -5.46 -5.94 8.53
N GLU A 118 -4.91 -5.00 9.30
CA GLU A 118 -3.81 -4.14 8.84
C GLU A 118 -2.55 -4.95 8.58
N LYS A 119 -2.23 -5.94 9.42
CA LYS A 119 -1.10 -6.85 9.17
C LYS A 119 -1.30 -7.66 7.89
N ASP A 120 -2.51 -8.17 7.66
CA ASP A 120 -2.85 -8.88 6.42
C ASP A 120 -2.73 -7.95 5.21
N GLU A 121 -3.20 -6.70 5.31
CA GLU A 121 -3.12 -5.70 4.26
C GLU A 121 -1.66 -5.34 3.93
N PHE A 122 -0.83 -5.06 4.95
CA PHE A 122 0.60 -4.82 4.76
C PHE A 122 1.32 -6.02 4.16
N THR A 123 0.99 -7.24 4.60
CA THR A 123 1.61 -8.46 4.07
C THR A 123 1.18 -8.71 2.62
N ALA A 124 -0.09 -8.46 2.28
CA ALA A 124 -0.64 -8.76 0.97
C ALA A 124 -0.28 -7.72 -0.10
N TYR A 125 -0.18 -6.44 0.27
CA TYR A 125 -0.02 -5.35 -0.71
C TYR A 125 1.34 -4.65 -0.65
N ALA A 126 2.04 -4.70 0.49
CA ALA A 126 3.34 -4.05 0.65
C ALA A 126 4.50 -5.07 0.71
N ASP A 127 4.20 -6.35 0.46
CA ASP A 127 5.09 -7.50 0.69
C ASP A 127 5.81 -7.41 2.04
N ALA A 128 5.11 -6.89 3.05
CA ALA A 128 5.70 -6.60 4.33
C ALA A 128 5.76 -7.85 5.22
N ARG A 129 6.77 -7.91 6.08
CA ARG A 129 6.94 -8.95 7.09
C ARG A 129 6.85 -8.36 8.48
N PRO A 130 5.89 -8.78 9.32
CA PRO A 130 5.86 -8.38 10.72
C PRO A 130 7.19 -8.71 11.43
N LEU A 131 7.66 -7.76 12.22
CA LEU A 131 8.89 -7.86 13.00
C LEU A 131 8.58 -7.81 14.49
N GLY A 132 8.97 -8.87 15.19
CA GLY A 132 8.81 -8.97 16.64
C GLY A 132 7.35 -9.09 17.06
N ASP A 133 7.11 -8.86 18.34
CA ASP A 133 5.79 -8.92 18.94
C ASP A 133 5.10 -7.54 18.91
N ASP A 134 3.77 -7.58 19.01
CA ASP A 134 2.94 -6.40 19.17
C ASP A 134 3.24 -5.72 20.50
N ALA A 135 3.22 -4.38 20.50
CA ALA A 135 3.40 -3.56 21.68
C ALA A 135 2.21 -2.64 21.88
N THR A 136 1.70 -2.55 23.10
CA THR A 136 0.71 -1.53 23.46
C THR A 136 1.36 -0.15 23.46
N PHE A 137 0.63 0.86 22.99
CA PHE A 137 1.04 2.26 23.09
C PHE A 137 -0.07 3.12 23.69
N THR A 138 0.32 4.27 24.23
CA THR A 138 -0.59 5.29 24.74
C THR A 138 -0.02 6.66 24.42
N ALA A 139 -0.83 7.50 23.79
CA ALA A 139 -0.55 8.89 23.48
C ALA A 139 -1.76 9.76 23.88
N PRO A 140 -1.65 11.10 23.90
CA PRO A 140 -2.77 11.95 24.33
C PRO A 140 -4.00 11.81 23.42
N GLY A 141 -5.01 11.07 23.88
CA GLY A 141 -6.24 10.80 23.12
C GLY A 141 -6.16 9.59 22.18
N LEU A 142 -5.07 8.82 22.21
CA LEU A 142 -4.92 7.58 21.46
C LEU A 142 -4.39 6.46 22.35
N SER A 143 -4.92 5.26 22.18
CA SER A 143 -4.37 4.06 22.81
C SER A 143 -4.69 2.87 21.95
N GLY A 144 -3.72 1.96 21.82
CA GLY A 144 -3.95 0.74 21.06
C GLY A 144 -2.69 -0.08 20.88
N THR A 145 -2.54 -0.64 19.69
CA THR A 145 -1.48 -1.60 19.39
C THR A 145 -0.55 -1.04 18.33
N SER A 146 0.75 -1.23 18.53
CA SER A 146 1.78 -0.92 17.57
C SER A 146 2.55 -2.18 17.19
N PHE A 147 3.02 -2.24 15.96
CA PHE A 147 3.85 -3.32 15.47
C PHE A 147 4.85 -2.79 14.45
N SER A 148 5.93 -3.55 14.23
CA SER A 148 6.96 -3.20 13.25
C SER A 148 6.86 -4.12 12.04
N LEU A 149 7.29 -3.60 10.90
CA LEU A 149 7.25 -4.28 9.60
C LEU A 149 8.59 -4.09 8.90
N LEU A 150 9.09 -5.12 8.23
CA LEU A 150 10.11 -5.01 7.20
C LEU A 150 9.40 -4.99 5.84
N LEU A 151 9.69 -4.00 4.99
CA LEU A 151 9.14 -3.89 3.65
C LEU A 151 10.18 -4.41 2.65
N ASP A 152 9.73 -5.05 1.57
CA ASP A 152 10.63 -5.69 0.59
C ASP A 152 11.50 -4.70 -0.21
N ASN A 153 11.18 -3.41 -0.16
CA ASN A 153 11.97 -2.33 -0.76
C ASN A 153 13.14 -1.84 0.14
N GLY A 154 13.53 -2.61 1.16
CA GLY A 154 14.61 -2.26 2.09
C GLY A 154 14.22 -1.22 3.13
N LYS A 155 12.94 -0.85 3.23
CA LYS A 155 12.43 0.03 4.28
C LYS A 155 11.97 -0.78 5.49
N GLN A 156 12.00 -0.15 6.65
CA GLN A 156 11.33 -0.63 7.84
C GLN A 156 10.22 0.35 8.19
N ALA A 157 9.11 -0.16 8.72
CA ALA A 157 8.01 0.65 9.20
C ALA A 157 7.59 0.30 10.62
N ARG A 158 6.92 1.25 11.27
CA ARG A 158 6.10 0.99 12.45
C ARG A 158 4.71 1.55 12.22
N ALA A 159 3.71 0.74 12.56
CA ALA A 159 2.32 1.14 12.58
C ALA A 159 1.86 1.29 14.04
N TRP A 160 0.98 2.27 14.28
CA TRP A 160 0.25 2.49 15.52
C TRP A 160 -1.25 2.51 15.18
N ILE A 161 -1.99 1.56 15.73
CA ILE A 161 -3.40 1.32 15.44
C ILE A 161 -4.22 1.67 16.69
N SER A 162 -5.18 2.57 16.53
CA SER A 162 -6.14 2.94 17.57
C SER A 162 -7.55 2.80 17.03
N VAL A 163 -8.48 2.39 17.89
CA VAL A 163 -9.91 2.31 17.57
C VAL A 163 -10.67 3.10 18.61
N ASP A 164 -11.59 3.94 18.16
CA ASP A 164 -12.65 4.50 19.00
C ASP A 164 -13.95 3.78 18.64
N GLU A 165 -14.31 2.81 19.48
CA GLU A 165 -15.49 1.96 19.30
C GLU A 165 -16.81 2.75 19.47
N THR A 166 -16.77 3.87 20.22
CA THR A 166 -17.96 4.71 20.45
C THR A 166 -18.27 5.51 19.19
N ALA A 167 -17.25 6.17 18.63
CA ALA A 167 -17.36 6.93 17.39
C ALA A 167 -17.29 6.05 16.13
N LYS A 168 -17.12 4.72 16.28
CA LYS A 168 -17.02 3.74 15.19
C LYS A 168 -15.99 4.13 14.14
N ARG A 169 -14.78 4.44 14.61
CA ARG A 169 -13.67 4.91 13.79
C ARG A 169 -12.38 4.22 14.15
N SER A 170 -11.52 4.09 13.16
CA SER A 170 -10.13 3.69 13.32
C SER A 170 -9.20 4.85 12.99
N ILE A 171 -8.03 4.81 13.61
CA ILE A 171 -6.91 5.70 13.34
C ILE A 171 -5.71 4.79 13.14
N VAL A 172 -5.16 4.84 11.94
CA VAL A 172 -3.99 4.06 11.55
C VAL A 172 -2.89 5.08 11.26
N ILE A 173 -1.81 5.01 12.03
CA ILE A 173 -0.63 5.83 11.82
C ILE A 173 0.50 4.89 11.40
N SER A 174 1.22 5.21 10.33
CA SER A 174 2.41 4.46 9.94
C SER A 174 3.56 5.41 9.63
N ALA A 175 4.77 4.98 10.01
CA ALA A 175 5.99 5.68 9.65
C ALA A 175 6.94 4.69 9.01
N ALA A 176 7.47 5.01 7.84
CA ALA A 176 8.45 4.16 7.16
C ALA A 176 9.69 4.96 6.76
N SER A 177 10.83 4.28 6.81
CA SER A 177 12.13 4.86 6.42
C SER A 177 13.09 3.76 5.99
N PRO A 178 14.20 4.07 5.31
CA PRO A 178 15.22 3.09 5.00
C PRO A 178 15.69 2.37 6.27
N SER A 179 15.85 1.05 6.20
CA SER A 179 16.13 0.22 7.39
C SER A 179 17.40 0.64 8.14
N GLU A 180 18.37 1.20 7.43
CA GLU A 180 19.65 1.68 7.97
C GLU A 180 19.47 2.87 8.92
N VAL A 181 18.45 3.70 8.68
CA VAL A 181 18.17 4.91 9.47
C VAL A 181 16.93 4.77 10.34
N PHE A 182 16.14 3.70 10.19
CA PHE A 182 14.87 3.50 10.89
C PHE A 182 14.98 3.66 12.42
N ARG A 183 16.04 3.12 13.02
CA ARG A 183 16.26 3.25 14.47
C ARG A 183 16.44 4.71 14.92
N GLN A 184 17.03 5.54 14.07
CA GLN A 184 17.22 6.98 14.33
C GLN A 184 15.97 7.78 14.00
N ALA A 185 15.19 7.36 12.99
CA ALA A 185 13.93 7.98 12.59
C ALA A 185 12.77 7.70 13.58
N LEU A 186 12.77 6.54 14.22
CA LEU A 186 11.66 6.09 15.08
C LEU A 186 11.32 7.08 16.22
N PRO A 187 12.28 7.68 16.94
CA PRO A 187 11.97 8.71 17.93
C PRO A 187 11.22 9.92 17.37
N HIS A 188 11.53 10.36 16.14
CA HIS A 188 10.83 11.47 15.49
C HIS A 188 9.39 11.09 15.11
N ALA A 189 9.20 9.88 14.59
CA ALA A 189 7.86 9.35 14.34
C ALA A 189 7.05 9.22 15.63
N GLN A 190 7.67 8.75 16.72
CA GLN A 190 7.02 8.66 18.03
C GLN A 190 6.65 10.06 18.56
N ALA A 191 7.51 11.06 18.40
CA ALA A 191 7.20 12.44 18.80
C ALA A 191 5.98 12.99 18.04
N MET A 192 5.86 12.70 16.74
CA MET A 192 4.67 13.06 15.97
C MET A 192 3.42 12.31 16.46
N VAL A 193 3.50 11.02 16.78
CA VAL A 193 2.39 10.26 17.41
C VAL A 193 1.99 10.86 18.75
N ASP A 194 2.96 11.21 19.60
CA ASP A 194 2.74 11.82 20.91
C ASP A 194 2.16 13.24 20.82
N SER A 195 2.33 13.90 19.67
CA SER A 195 1.74 15.20 19.37
C SER A 195 0.28 15.13 18.92
N VAL A 196 -0.20 13.94 18.53
CA VAL A 196 -1.58 13.79 18.03
C VAL A 196 -2.58 14.19 19.10
N ARG A 197 -3.57 14.99 18.71
CA ARG A 197 -4.72 15.34 19.55
C ARG A 197 -5.99 14.99 18.80
N VAL A 198 -6.81 14.15 19.39
CA VAL A 198 -8.13 13.83 18.85
C VAL A 198 -9.10 14.93 19.28
N GLU A 199 -9.78 15.54 18.31
CA GLU A 199 -10.83 16.51 18.61
C GLU A 199 -12.00 15.78 19.27
N ALA A 200 -12.45 16.29 20.42
CA ALA A 200 -13.64 15.76 21.07
C ALA A 200 -14.86 16.17 20.25
N GLN A 201 -15.56 15.20 19.65
CA GLN A 201 -16.84 15.48 19.00
C GLN A 201 -17.83 16.00 20.06
N ARG A 202 -18.26 17.26 19.92
CA ARG A 202 -19.41 17.81 20.64
C ARG A 202 -20.71 17.37 19.99
#